data_AF-A0A7C4MB05-F1
#
_entry.id   AF-A0A7C4MB05-F1
#
_cell.length_a   1.000
_cell.length_b   1.000
_cell.length_c   1.000
_cell.angle_alpha   90.00
_cell.angle_beta   90.00
_cell.angle_gamma   90.00
#
_symmetry.space_group_name_H-M   'P 1'
#
loop_
_entity.id
_entity.type
_entity.pdbx_description
1 polymer ?
#
loop_
_entity_poly.entity_id
_entity_poly.type
_entity_poly.pdbx_seq_one_letter_code
_entity_poly.pdbx_strand_id
1 'polypeptide(L)'
;MLIEKKRTYYVMTDPFFEFWFRFVRPNKAVLELGLEEGLWKNIEEDFNSYLGLVFERISREYIVSKIRSGEIEIDADVIGTWEYGGEEIDLIAYSSREKKGILFEVKWKELEYSDAKISFQS
;
A
#
# COMPACT_ATOMS: atom_id res chain seq x y z
N MET A 1 -30.92 0.47 -24.40
CA MET A 1 -30.37 1.17 -23.22
C MET A 1 -30.05 0.12 -22.17
N LEU A 2 -28.78 -0.29 -22.07
CA LEU A 2 -28.33 -1.23 -21.04
C LEU A 2 -28.05 -0.42 -19.78
N ILE A 3 -28.77 -0.69 -18.70
CA ILE A 3 -28.48 -0.13 -17.38
C ILE A 3 -27.31 -0.95 -16.83
N GLU A 4 -26.11 -0.37 -16.82
CA GLU A 4 -24.99 -0.96 -16.11
C GLU A 4 -25.27 -0.92 -14.60
N LYS A 5 -25.41 -2.11 -14.01
CA LYS A 5 -25.63 -2.31 -12.59
C LYS A 5 -24.33 -1.93 -11.86
N LYS A 6 -24.27 -0.74 -11.22
CA LYS A 6 -23.15 -0.36 -10.34
C LYS A 6 -22.92 -1.47 -9.30
N ARG A 7 -21.81 -2.19 -9.40
CA ARG A 7 -21.38 -3.16 -8.39
C ARG A 7 -20.78 -2.38 -7.22
N THR A 8 -21.40 -2.50 -6.05
CA THR A 8 -20.83 -2.04 -4.79
C THR A 8 -19.79 -3.06 -4.34
N TYR A 9 -18.55 -2.62 -4.19
CA TYR A 9 -17.48 -3.42 -3.59
C TYR A 9 -17.40 -3.10 -2.10
N TYR A 10 -17.42 -4.13 -1.26
CA TYR A 10 -17.10 -4.00 0.16
C TYR A 10 -15.64 -4.34 0.34
N VAL A 11 -14.88 -3.41 0.90
CA VAL A 11 -13.45 -3.58 1.17
C VAL A 11 -13.27 -3.60 2.68
N MET A 12 -12.52 -4.57 3.16
CA MET A 12 -12.13 -4.62 4.57
C MET A 12 -10.95 -3.68 4.77
N THR A 13 -11.10 -2.75 5.70
CA THR A 13 -10.08 -1.72 5.95
C THR A 13 -9.11 -2.11 7.05
N ASP A 14 -9.23 -3.30 7.64
CA ASP A 14 -8.36 -3.72 8.72
C ASP A 14 -7.43 -4.84 8.22
N PRO A 15 -6.10 -4.64 8.24
CA PRO A 15 -5.16 -5.65 7.76
C PRO A 15 -5.29 -6.98 8.51
N PHE A 16 -5.55 -6.97 9.81
CA PHE A 16 -5.68 -8.20 10.57
C PHE A 16 -6.89 -9.03 10.10
N PHE A 17 -8.05 -8.40 9.96
CA PHE A 17 -9.22 -9.11 9.45
C PHE A 17 -9.00 -9.56 8.01
N GLU A 18 -8.42 -8.73 7.14
CA GLU A 18 -8.18 -9.08 5.74
C GLU A 18 -7.26 -10.31 5.64
N PHE A 19 -6.15 -10.31 6.37
CA PHE A 19 -5.28 -11.47 6.50
C PHE A 19 -6.03 -12.72 6.97
N TRP A 20 -6.84 -12.59 8.02
CA TRP A 20 -7.58 -13.71 8.58
C TRP A 20 -8.55 -14.33 7.58
N PHE A 21 -9.38 -13.51 6.93
CA PHE A 21 -10.38 -13.99 5.98
C PHE A 21 -9.76 -14.47 4.65
N ARG A 22 -8.60 -13.93 4.28
CA ARG A 22 -7.89 -14.30 3.05
C ARG A 22 -7.04 -15.57 3.19
N PHE A 23 -6.27 -15.71 4.27
CA PHE A 23 -5.28 -16.79 4.40
C PHE A 23 -5.61 -17.81 5.48
N VAL A 24 -6.12 -17.37 6.64
CA VAL A 24 -6.33 -18.27 7.79
C VAL A 24 -7.64 -19.05 7.67
N ARG A 25 -8.77 -18.34 7.50
CA ARG A 25 -10.10 -18.95 7.49
C ARG A 25 -10.26 -20.03 6.40
N PRO A 26 -9.84 -19.81 5.13
CA PRO A 26 -9.98 -20.83 4.10
C PRO A 26 -9.13 -22.07 4.34
N ASN A 27 -7.99 -21.93 5.04
CA ASN A 27 -7.00 -22.98 5.24
C ASN A 27 -6.98 -23.54 6.67
N LYS A 28 -8.00 -23.23 7.48
CA LYS A 28 -8.04 -23.56 8.91
C LYS A 28 -7.78 -25.05 9.20
N ALA A 29 -8.39 -25.95 8.43
CA ALA A 29 -8.20 -27.39 8.62
C ALA A 29 -6.75 -27.84 8.34
N VAL A 30 -6.10 -27.28 7.32
CA VAL A 30 -4.70 -27.57 6.98
C VAL A 30 -3.77 -27.08 8.09
N LEU A 31 -4.04 -25.87 8.62
CA LEU A 31 -3.31 -25.29 9.74
C LEU A 31 -3.49 -26.11 11.03
N GLU A 32 -4.71 -26.56 11.34
CA GLU A 32 -5.00 -27.39 12.52
C GLU A 32 -4.33 -28.76 12.47
N LEU A 33 -4.06 -29.28 11.27
CA LEU A 33 -3.35 -30.54 11.04
C LEU A 33 -1.82 -30.39 11.02
N GLY A 34 -1.28 -29.19 11.19
CA GLY A 34 0.17 -28.94 11.16
C GLY A 34 0.81 -29.10 9.77
N LEU A 35 0.04 -28.80 8.71
CA LEU A 35 0.48 -28.92 7.32
C LEU A 35 0.84 -27.56 6.68
N GLU A 36 1.27 -26.59 7.49
CA GLU A 36 1.54 -25.21 7.06
C GLU A 36 2.66 -25.08 6.03
N GLU A 37 3.68 -25.95 6.03
CA GLU A 37 4.76 -25.87 5.03
C GLU A 37 4.25 -26.10 3.60
N GLY A 38 3.34 -27.06 3.43
CA GLY A 38 2.72 -27.35 2.14
C GLY A 38 1.78 -26.22 1.72
N LEU A 39 1.05 -25.65 2.68
CA LEU A 39 0.21 -24.48 2.44
C LEU A 39 1.04 -23.27 2.02
N TRP A 40 2.14 -22.98 2.72
CA TRP A 40 3.00 -21.82 2.47
C TRP A 40 3.45 -21.76 1.01
N LYS A 41 3.95 -22.88 0.48
CA LYS A 41 4.39 -23.00 -0.93
C LYS A 41 3.29 -22.66 -1.94
N ASN A 42 2.03 -22.78 -1.55
CA ASN A 42 0.89 -22.48 -2.43
C ASN A 42 0.40 -21.04 -2.30
N ILE A 43 0.68 -20.35 -1.18
CA ILE A 43 0.13 -19.02 -0.88
C ILE A 43 1.19 -17.92 -0.83
N GLU A 44 2.47 -18.24 -0.89
CA GLU A 44 3.58 -17.30 -0.70
C GLU A 44 3.52 -16.10 -1.66
N GLU A 45 3.26 -16.33 -2.95
CA GLU A 45 3.16 -15.25 -3.95
C GLU A 45 1.97 -14.31 -3.68
N ASP A 46 0.81 -14.89 -3.34
CA ASP A 46 -0.39 -14.14 -2.98
C ASP A 46 -0.22 -13.38 -1.67
N PHE A 47 0.49 -13.97 -0.72
CA PHE A 47 0.82 -13.37 0.57
C PHE A 47 1.78 -12.20 0.40
N ASN A 48 2.83 -12.35 -0.41
CA ASN A 48 3.75 -11.27 -0.74
C ASN A 48 3.05 -10.12 -1.46
N SER A 49 2.16 -10.43 -2.40
CA SER A 49 1.34 -9.41 -3.08
C SER A 49 0.43 -8.67 -2.10
N TYR A 50 -0.19 -9.40 -1.16
CA TYR A 50 -1.01 -8.81 -0.09
C TYR A 50 -0.17 -7.90 0.83
N LEU A 51 1.02 -8.32 1.23
CA LEU A 51 1.92 -7.50 2.04
C LEU A 51 2.33 -6.21 1.32
N GLY A 52 2.54 -6.25 0.00
CA GLY A 52 2.78 -5.05 -0.81
C GLY A 52 1.68 -4.00 -0.65
N LEU A 53 0.43 -4.42 -0.79
CA LEU A 53 -0.74 -3.54 -0.63
C LEU A 53 -0.87 -2.97 0.79
N VAL A 54 -0.65 -3.80 1.81
CA VAL A 54 -0.67 -3.35 3.21
C VAL A 54 0.45 -2.36 3.48
N PHE A 55 1.65 -2.63 2.96
CA PHE A 55 2.81 -1.77 3.14
C PHE A 55 2.64 -0.40 2.49
N GLU A 56 2.09 -0.34 1.28
CA GLU A 56 1.75 0.91 0.58
C GLU A 56 0.81 1.76 1.44
N ARG A 57 -0.25 1.14 1.97
CA ARG A 57 -1.23 1.82 2.82
C ARG A 57 -0.61 2.37 4.11
N ILE A 58 0.18 1.56 4.81
CA ILE A 58 0.87 2.01 6.04
C ILE A 58 1.86 3.13 5.73
N SER A 59 2.57 3.03 4.60
CA SER A 59 3.53 4.04 4.16
C SER A 59 2.84 5.37 3.88
N ARG A 60 1.68 5.35 3.23
CA ARG A 60 0.86 6.55 3.03
C ARG A 60 0.43 7.19 4.36
N GLU A 61 -0.10 6.39 5.29
CA GLU A 61 -0.50 6.89 6.63
C GLU A 61 0.70 7.49 7.37
N TYR A 62 1.86 6.84 7.30
CA TYR A 62 3.11 7.32 7.86
C TYR A 62 3.57 8.64 7.23
N ILE A 63 3.64 8.73 5.90
CA ILE A 63 4.06 9.95 5.19
C ILE A 63 3.13 11.13 5.54
N VAL A 64 1.82 10.90 5.55
CA VAL A 64 0.84 11.93 5.96
C VAL A 64 1.07 12.34 7.41
N SER A 65 1.41 11.41 8.30
CA SER A 65 1.74 11.75 9.69
C SER A 65 3.00 12.64 9.78
N LYS A 66 3.99 12.42 8.91
CA LYS A 66 5.23 13.21 8.84
C LYS A 66 5.03 14.60 8.25
N ILE A 67 4.14 14.75 7.28
CA ILE A 67 3.71 16.07 6.79
C ILE A 67 2.99 16.82 7.93
N ARG A 68 2.08 16.15 8.63
CA ARG A 68 1.32 16.75 9.76
C ARG A 68 2.20 17.15 10.94
N SER A 69 3.26 16.37 11.23
CA SER A 69 4.20 16.70 12.31
C SER A 69 5.20 17.79 11.92
N GLY A 70 5.27 18.16 10.64
CA GLY A 70 6.25 19.11 10.10
C GLY A 70 7.62 18.50 9.85
N GLU A 71 7.79 17.18 9.98
CA GLU A 71 9.04 16.49 9.63
C GLU A 71 9.27 16.43 8.10
N ILE A 72 8.19 16.47 7.31
CA ILE A 72 8.24 16.73 5.87
C ILE A 72 7.67 18.13 5.64
N GLU A 73 8.55 19.08 5.31
CA GLU A 73 8.20 20.48 5.12
C GLU A 73 7.49 20.73 3.78
N ILE A 74 6.16 20.68 3.81
CA ILE A 74 5.27 21.09 2.71
C ILE A 74 3.89 21.54 3.23
N ASP A 75 3.42 22.71 2.80
CA ASP A 75 2.04 23.19 3.02
C ASP A 75 1.10 22.62 1.94
N ALA A 76 0.90 21.30 1.97
CA ALA A 76 0.19 20.57 0.92
C ALA A 76 -1.34 20.72 1.04
N ASP A 77 -1.97 21.31 0.02
CA ASP A 77 -3.43 21.34 -0.15
C ASP A 77 -3.96 20.19 -1.02
N VAL A 78 -3.07 19.44 -1.68
CA VAL A 78 -3.40 18.23 -2.45
C VAL A 78 -2.54 17.07 -1.95
N ILE A 79 -3.20 15.99 -1.51
CA ILE A 79 -2.55 14.72 -1.12
C ILE A 79 -3.33 13.57 -1.74
N GLY A 80 -2.68 12.72 -2.54
CA GLY A 80 -3.36 11.63 -3.23
C GLY A 80 -2.43 10.80 -4.10
N THR A 81 -3.02 9.86 -4.85
CA THR A 81 -2.33 9.11 -5.91
C THR A 81 -2.40 9.95 -7.18
N TRP A 82 -1.35 9.91 -8.00
CA TRP A 82 -1.33 10.62 -9.28
C TRP A 82 -1.09 9.66 -10.43
N GLU A 83 -2.00 9.67 -11.40
CA GLU A 83 -1.91 8.87 -12.62
C GLU A 83 -1.86 9.78 -13.84
N TYR A 84 -0.88 9.58 -14.72
CA TYR A 84 -0.81 10.29 -15.99
C TYR A 84 -0.05 9.48 -17.04
N GLY A 85 -0.66 9.35 -18.23
CA GLY A 85 0.01 8.70 -19.37
C GLY A 85 0.32 7.22 -19.18
N GLY A 86 -0.34 6.54 -18.23
CA GLY A 86 -0.08 5.14 -17.89
C GLY A 86 0.93 4.93 -16.77
N GLU A 87 1.53 6.01 -16.25
CA GLU A 87 2.37 5.98 -15.05
C GLU A 87 1.54 6.35 -13.81
N GLU A 88 1.84 5.71 -12.69
CA GLU A 88 1.21 5.92 -11.39
C GLU A 88 2.26 6.27 -10.34
N ILE A 89 1.98 7.29 -9.52
CA ILE A 89 2.75 7.64 -8.33
C ILE A 89 1.89 7.39 -7.09
N ASP A 90 2.36 6.50 -6.21
CA ASP A 90 1.63 6.00 -5.03
C ASP A 90 1.12 7.15 -4.13
N LEU A 91 1.95 8.18 -3.94
CA LEU A 91 1.57 9.38 -3.21
C LEU A 91 2.25 10.64 -3.74
N ILE A 92 1.46 11.67 -4.00
CA ILE A 92 1.89 13.05 -4.19
C ILE A 92 1.40 13.90 -3.02
N ALA A 93 2.28 14.78 -2.53
CA ALA A 93 1.90 15.93 -1.71
C ALA A 93 2.25 17.20 -2.50
N TYR A 94 1.27 18.04 -2.81
CA TYR A 94 1.46 19.24 -3.61
C TYR A 94 0.89 20.48 -2.90
N SER A 95 1.69 21.54 -2.91
CA SER A 95 1.29 22.88 -2.48
C SER A 95 1.06 23.77 -3.70
N SER A 96 -0.19 24.14 -3.94
CA SER A 96 -0.57 25.07 -5.00
C SER A 96 -0.15 26.50 -4.69
N ARG A 97 0.05 26.84 -3.41
CA ARG A 97 0.60 28.11 -2.93
C ARG A 97 2.09 28.22 -3.18
N GLU A 98 2.87 27.20 -2.83
CA GLU A 98 4.34 27.19 -3.00
C GLU A 98 4.76 26.76 -4.41
N LYS A 99 3.84 26.20 -5.21
CA LYS A 99 4.13 25.54 -6.49
C LYS A 99 5.17 24.43 -6.36
N LYS A 100 5.14 23.72 -5.23
CA LYS A 100 6.08 22.64 -4.87
C LYS A 100 5.33 21.33 -4.69
N GLY A 101 5.91 20.24 -5.17
CA GLY A 101 5.40 18.89 -4.95
C GLY A 101 6.50 17.96 -4.42
N ILE A 102 6.09 16.97 -3.64
CA ILE A 102 6.92 15.83 -3.23
C ILE A 102 6.20 14.57 -3.71
N LEU A 103 6.95 13.72 -4.41
CA LEU A 103 6.49 12.44 -4.93
C LEU A 103 7.07 11.33 -4.06
N PHE A 104 6.26 10.32 -3.77
CA PHE A 104 6.67 9.14 -3.03
C PHE A 104 6.28 7.90 -3.82
N GLU A 105 7.29 7.08 -4.11
CA GLU A 105 7.11 5.69 -4.55
C GLU A 105 7.39 4.77 -3.35
N VAL A 106 6.51 3.81 -3.14
CA VAL A 106 6.57 2.82 -2.06
C VAL A 106 6.81 1.46 -2.69
N LYS A 107 7.86 0.77 -2.21
CA LYS A 107 8.19 -0.56 -2.72
C LYS A 107 8.31 -1.55 -1.58
N TRP A 108 7.48 -2.59 -1.63
CA TRP A 108 7.66 -3.78 -0.82
C TRP A 108 8.64 -4.71 -1.53
N LYS A 109 9.86 -4.80 -0.98
CA LYS A 109 10.88 -5.75 -1.42
C LYS A 109 11.85 -5.97 -0.26
N GLU A 110 12.51 -7.11 -0.27
CA GLU A 110 13.71 -7.27 0.55
C GLU A 110 14.74 -6.25 0.08
N LEU A 111 15.15 -5.37 0.98
CA LEU A 111 16.15 -4.35 0.72
C LEU A 111 17.38 -4.64 1.56
N GLU A 112 18.56 -4.57 0.94
CA GLU A 112 19.76 -4.34 1.71
C GLU A 112 19.83 -2.86 2.11
N TYR A 113 20.50 -2.55 3.22
CA TYR A 113 20.59 -1.19 3.75
C TYR A 113 21.13 -0.16 2.72
N SER A 114 21.91 -0.61 1.74
CA SER A 114 22.43 0.18 0.62
C SER A 114 21.35 0.68 -0.36
N ASP A 115 20.21 0.00 -0.43
CA ASP A 115 19.15 0.30 -1.38
C ASP A 115 18.16 1.36 -0.86
N ALA A 116 18.15 1.60 0.46
CA ALA A 116 17.36 2.63 1.12
C ALA A 116 18.00 4.02 0.93
N LYS A 117 18.13 4.46 -0.32
CA LYS A 117 18.73 5.75 -0.65
C LYS A 117 17.66 6.84 -0.73
N ILE A 118 17.61 7.72 0.27
CA ILE A 118 16.82 8.96 0.22
C ILE A 118 17.43 9.85 -0.87
N SER A 119 16.78 9.92 -2.03
CA SER A 119 17.21 10.75 -3.14
C SER A 119 16.33 12.00 -3.17
N PHE A 120 16.74 13.07 -2.48
CA PHE A 120 16.19 14.40 -2.70
C PHE A 120 16.83 14.98 -3.96
N GLN A 121 16.08 15.06 -5.07
CA GLN A 121 16.44 15.94 -6.17
C GLN A 121 15.73 17.29 -5.96
N SER A 122 16.54 18.31 -5.71
CA SER A 122 16.18 19.73 -5.61
C SER A 122 16.19 20.41 -6.96
#